data_AF-A0A2G8RWV6-F1
#
_entry.id   AF-A0A2G8RWV6-F1
#
_cell.length_a   1.000
_cell.length_b   1.000
_cell.length_c   1.000
_cell.angle_alpha   90.00
_cell.angle_beta   90.00
_cell.angle_gamma   90.00
#
_symmetry.space_group_name_H-M   'P 1'
#
loop_
_entity.id
_entity.type
_entity.pdbx_description
1 polymer ?
#
loop_
_entity_poly.entity_id
_entity_poly.type
_entity_poly.pdbx_seq_one_letter_code
_entity_poly.pdbx_strand_id
1 'polypeptide(L)'
;MYYSSPVPSLVAMSLPPQKYAGALRCFKNALQVSQDAVEDDQEEELESYDSAIEIDEQLALEEPLEGSAINESGIDSLHIVPRFQNLPVDTEGMGEDPSEGASSIPMKRKTDHETMFNSLKVASKNVVGNSTLRLYVRLWMLFVLFCQAHSFIRHESEFDEVQPNFHSDLPSWIALWIMDKCDDMDIHTGQIKPLHLRRGSYNMAQKMRAAMMHKFGWDYQLGTQSWQEHPVTGKYVGNPSLSMVLSQYMVSLHRRKAHAGEEVTSARAVDERTLKMLWVFNEGIEDTGRTPVSRKELEQDPARWGGRNTHPTGGIAPFYLWGLDRARPWMCPVWALSKWSEACRTMGIQRQGYVFRKKIGANSISADIEAGMTSESFLECFRNNLLDVDIDPWPYGTHSFRRGGCQYLAMVL
;
A
#
# COMPACT_ATOMS: atom_id res chain seq x y z
N MET A 1 29.55 33.45 15.89
CA MET A 1 28.09 33.63 16.03
C MET A 1 27.42 32.61 15.13
N TYR A 2 27.02 31.46 15.69
CA TYR A 2 26.22 30.47 14.97
C TYR A 2 24.76 30.91 15.06
N TYR A 3 24.14 31.17 13.90
CA TYR A 3 22.71 31.37 13.80
C TYR A 3 22.03 30.05 14.17
N SER A 4 21.47 30.00 15.38
CA SER A 4 20.53 28.96 15.77
C SER A 4 19.22 29.28 15.08
N SER A 5 18.92 28.55 14.00
CA SER A 5 17.59 28.60 13.38
C SER A 5 16.57 28.11 14.41
N PRO A 6 15.50 28.88 14.70
CA PRO A 6 14.48 28.45 15.64
C PRO A 6 13.78 27.21 15.07
N VAL A 7 13.69 26.16 15.89
CA VAL A 7 12.83 25.00 15.65
C VAL A 7 11.41 25.53 15.38
N PRO A 8 10.74 25.15 14.28
CA PRO A 8 9.41 25.64 13.99
C PRO A 8 8.49 25.31 15.17
N SER A 9 7.95 26.36 15.80
CA SER A 9 6.94 26.26 16.84
C SER A 9 5.82 25.37 16.31
N LEU A 10 5.55 24.25 16.99
CA LEU A 10 4.35 23.42 16.78
C LEU A 10 3.15 24.37 16.66
N VAL A 11 2.65 24.51 15.44
CA VAL A 11 1.52 25.37 15.10
C VAL A 11 0.38 24.97 16.04
N ALA A 12 -0.18 25.95 16.74
CA ALA A 12 -1.34 25.74 17.59
C ALA A 12 -2.49 25.24 16.72
N MET A 13 -2.63 23.91 16.62
CA MET A 13 -3.73 23.28 15.92
C MET A 13 -5.02 23.84 16.52
N SER A 14 -5.91 24.32 15.65
CA SER A 14 -7.31 24.56 15.96
C SER A 14 -7.85 23.29 16.64
N LEU A 15 -7.95 23.33 17.97
CA LEU A 15 -8.40 22.17 18.72
C LEU A 15 -9.85 21.91 18.30
N PRO A 16 -10.21 20.66 17.97
CA PRO A 16 -11.58 20.33 17.63
C PRO A 16 -12.50 20.80 18.77
N PRO A 17 -13.72 21.28 18.48
CA PRO A 17 -14.61 21.81 19.50
C PRO A 17 -14.77 20.83 20.68
N GLN A 18 -14.97 21.33 21.90
CA GLN A 18 -15.04 20.51 23.14
C GLN A 18 -15.96 19.28 23.05
N LYS A 19 -16.92 19.26 22.12
CA LYS A 19 -17.76 18.10 21.79
C LYS A 19 -17.00 16.87 21.28
N TYR A 20 -15.70 16.96 21.00
CA TYR A 20 -14.83 15.86 20.56
C TYR A 20 -13.70 15.57 21.55
N ALA A 21 -14.01 15.57 22.85
CA ALA A 21 -13.03 15.30 23.90
C ALA A 21 -12.33 13.94 23.71
N GLY A 22 -13.06 12.94 23.22
CA GLY A 22 -12.52 11.63 22.90
C GLY A 22 -11.44 11.69 21.83
N ALA A 23 -11.78 12.25 20.67
CA ALA A 23 -10.82 12.40 19.59
C ALA A 23 -9.59 13.23 19.98
N LEU A 24 -9.78 14.28 20.78
CA LEU A 24 -8.67 15.08 21.26
C LEU A 24 -7.66 14.25 22.08
N ARG A 25 -8.14 13.32 22.91
CA ARG A 25 -7.27 12.40 23.64
C ARG A 25 -6.51 11.48 22.69
N CYS A 26 -7.17 10.96 21.66
CA CYS A 26 -6.55 10.10 20.66
C CYS A 26 -5.47 10.84 19.87
N PHE A 27 -5.74 12.08 19.45
CA PHE A 27 -4.76 12.92 18.73
C PHE A 27 -3.56 13.27 19.59
N LYS A 28 -3.76 13.58 20.88
CA LYS A 28 -2.64 13.80 21.81
C LYS A 28 -1.74 12.59 21.95
N ASN A 29 -2.32 11.39 21.98
CA ASN A 29 -1.54 10.16 21.99
C ASN A 29 -0.84 9.92 20.64
N ALA A 30 -1.50 10.24 19.53
CA ALA A 30 -0.92 10.09 18.19
C ALA A 30 0.26 11.03 17.94
N LEU A 31 0.24 12.24 18.51
CA LEU A 31 1.35 13.19 18.46
C LEU A 31 2.63 12.68 19.17
N GLN A 32 2.52 11.62 19.99
CA GLN A 32 3.68 10.97 20.61
C GLN A 32 4.35 9.94 19.69
N VAL A 33 3.76 9.62 18.54
CA VAL A 33 4.40 8.77 17.52
C VAL A 33 5.55 9.55 16.88
N SER A 34 6.74 8.93 16.81
CA SER A 34 7.92 9.56 16.19
C SER A 34 7.67 9.85 14.72
N GLN A 35 8.25 10.95 14.21
CA GLN A 35 8.16 11.31 12.79
C GLN A 35 8.70 10.19 11.89
N ASP A 36 9.81 9.57 12.25
CA ASP A 36 10.39 8.45 11.51
C ASP A 36 9.40 7.29 11.31
N ALA A 37 8.59 6.98 12.33
CA ALA A 37 7.59 5.91 12.21
C ALA A 37 6.39 6.31 11.34
N VAL A 38 6.16 7.60 11.17
CA VAL A 38 5.12 8.12 10.28
C VAL A 38 5.61 8.12 8.85
N GLU A 39 6.87 8.50 8.62
CA GLU A 39 7.50 8.48 7.31
C GLU A 39 7.60 7.05 6.77
N ASP A 40 8.07 6.10 7.58
CA ASP A 40 8.12 4.67 7.23
C ASP A 40 6.73 4.14 6.80
N ASP A 41 5.69 4.38 7.60
CA ASP A 41 4.32 3.92 7.30
C ASP A 41 3.73 4.68 6.09
N GLN A 42 4.07 5.96 5.88
CA GLN A 42 3.63 6.71 4.70
C GLN A 42 4.24 6.15 3.42
N GLU A 43 5.52 5.78 3.44
CA GLU A 43 6.19 5.13 2.32
C GLU A 43 5.55 3.76 2.04
N GLU A 44 5.32 2.93 3.06
CA GLU A 44 4.63 1.62 2.92
C GLU A 44 3.22 1.78 2.34
N GLU A 45 2.47 2.79 2.79
CA GLU A 45 1.13 3.04 2.28
C GLU A 45 1.12 3.55 0.84
N LEU A 46 2.07 4.41 0.45
CA LEU A 46 2.22 4.86 -0.93
C LEU A 46 2.60 3.68 -1.83
N GLU A 47 3.55 2.85 -1.42
CA GLU A 47 3.92 1.62 -2.13
C GLU A 47 2.74 0.64 -2.24
N SER A 48 1.95 0.48 -1.17
CA SER A 48 0.76 -0.37 -1.20
C SER A 48 -0.34 0.20 -2.09
N TYR A 49 -0.49 1.51 -2.17
CA TYR A 49 -1.46 2.17 -3.05
C TYR A 49 -1.05 2.00 -4.51
N ASP A 50 0.22 2.25 -4.83
CA ASP A 50 0.77 2.04 -6.17
C ASP A 50 0.68 0.57 -6.58
N SER A 51 0.95 -0.37 -5.66
CA SER A 51 0.81 -1.81 -5.90
C SER A 51 -0.66 -2.23 -6.12
N ALA A 52 -1.60 -1.69 -5.36
CA ALA A 52 -3.02 -2.00 -5.52
C ALA A 52 -3.57 -1.50 -6.87
N ILE A 53 -3.07 -0.34 -7.29
CA ILE A 53 -3.32 0.21 -8.63
C ILE A 53 -2.81 -0.74 -9.71
N GLU A 54 -1.56 -1.20 -9.61
CA GLU A 54 -0.95 -2.10 -10.60
C GLU A 54 -1.69 -3.46 -10.69
N ILE A 55 -2.19 -3.98 -9.56
CA ILE A 55 -2.96 -5.22 -9.51
C ILE A 55 -4.32 -5.06 -10.21
N ASP A 56 -5.02 -3.95 -9.95
CA ASP A 56 -6.30 -3.65 -10.62
C ASP A 56 -6.09 -3.48 -12.14
N GLU A 57 -4.96 -2.92 -12.57
CA GLU A 57 -4.59 -2.80 -14.00
C GLU A 57 -4.39 -4.18 -14.65
N GLN A 58 -3.77 -5.13 -13.94
CA GLN A 58 -3.57 -6.49 -14.44
C GLN A 58 -4.87 -7.27 -14.54
N LEU A 59 -5.75 -7.17 -13.53
CA LEU A 59 -7.07 -7.79 -13.54
C LEU A 59 -7.99 -7.19 -14.62
N ALA A 60 -7.79 -5.92 -15.00
CA ALA A 60 -8.53 -5.28 -16.08
C ALA A 60 -8.08 -5.71 -17.48
N LEU A 61 -6.88 -6.27 -17.62
CA LEU A 61 -6.34 -6.81 -18.88
C LEU A 61 -6.75 -8.26 -19.14
N GLU A 62 -7.27 -8.96 -18.12
CA GLU A 62 -7.90 -10.26 -18.28
C GLU A 62 -9.28 -10.06 -18.93
N GLU A 63 -9.42 -10.43 -20.21
CA GLU A 63 -10.70 -10.33 -20.91
C GLU A 63 -11.80 -11.09 -20.15
N PRO A 64 -13.04 -10.57 -20.07
CA PRO A 64 -14.12 -11.29 -19.43
C PRO A 64 -14.41 -12.56 -20.24
N LEU A 65 -14.12 -13.72 -19.65
CA LEU A 65 -14.67 -14.98 -20.13
C LEU A 65 -16.20 -14.86 -20.15
N GLU A 66 -16.76 -14.87 -21.36
CA GLU A 66 -18.19 -14.78 -21.62
C GLU A 66 -18.95 -15.84 -20.82
N GLY A 67 -19.81 -15.40 -19.89
CA GLY A 67 -20.91 -16.22 -19.40
C GLY A 67 -21.18 -16.18 -17.90
N SER A 68 -21.83 -15.13 -17.42
CA SER A 68 -22.73 -15.23 -16.27
C SER A 68 -23.54 -13.93 -16.12
N ALA A 69 -24.77 -13.93 -16.64
CA ALA A 69 -25.74 -12.88 -16.39
C ALA A 69 -26.24 -12.98 -14.94
N ILE A 70 -25.71 -12.12 -14.05
CA ILE A 70 -26.27 -11.90 -12.72
C ILE A 70 -27.05 -10.59 -12.76
N ASN A 71 -28.30 -10.67 -12.34
CA ASN A 71 -29.32 -9.64 -12.45
C ASN A 71 -29.16 -8.59 -11.32
N GLU A 72 -28.29 -7.59 -11.50
CA GLU A 72 -28.15 -6.44 -10.60
C GLU A 72 -29.25 -5.38 -10.84
N SER A 73 -30.47 -5.65 -10.41
CA SER A 73 -31.55 -4.65 -10.44
C SER A 73 -31.75 -4.03 -9.06
N GLY A 74 -31.10 -2.90 -8.80
CA GLY A 74 -31.38 -2.14 -7.56
C GLY A 74 -30.55 -0.89 -7.25
N ILE A 75 -29.43 -0.61 -7.94
CA ILE A 75 -28.58 0.57 -7.65
C ILE A 75 -28.17 1.29 -8.96
N ASP A 76 -29.05 1.32 -9.97
CA ASP A 76 -28.69 1.79 -11.32
C ASP A 76 -29.35 3.13 -11.72
N SER A 77 -29.64 4.01 -10.74
CA SER A 77 -30.25 5.32 -11.02
C SER A 77 -29.50 6.53 -10.46
N LEU A 78 -28.25 6.37 -10.07
CA LEU A 78 -27.34 7.51 -9.96
C LEU A 78 -26.54 7.59 -11.26
N HIS A 79 -27.07 8.37 -12.21
CA HIS A 79 -26.39 8.73 -13.44
C HIS A 79 -25.18 9.60 -13.07
N ILE A 80 -24.03 8.97 -12.81
CA ILE A 80 -22.75 9.66 -12.62
C ILE A 80 -22.33 10.18 -14.00
N VAL A 81 -22.72 11.42 -14.32
CA VAL A 81 -22.22 12.14 -15.49
C VAL A 81 -20.87 12.75 -15.08
N PRO A 82 -19.75 12.38 -15.73
CA PRO A 82 -18.50 13.12 -15.56
C PRO A 82 -18.74 14.58 -15.96
N ARG A 83 -18.58 15.50 -15.02
CA ARG A 83 -18.96 16.93 -15.13
C ARG A 83 -18.03 17.77 -16.03
N PHE A 84 -17.51 17.20 -17.12
CA PHE A 84 -16.61 17.90 -18.04
C PHE A 84 -16.95 17.61 -19.50
N GLN A 85 -18.11 18.08 -19.94
CA GLN A 85 -18.34 18.47 -21.32
C GLN A 85 -19.25 19.71 -21.28
N ASN A 86 -18.73 20.86 -21.73
CA ASN A 86 -19.43 22.00 -22.33
C ASN A 86 -18.57 23.27 -22.20
N LEU A 87 -17.55 23.38 -23.06
CA LEU A 87 -17.10 24.68 -23.56
C LEU A 87 -17.44 24.69 -25.06
N PRO A 88 -18.20 25.68 -25.56
CA PRO A 88 -18.43 25.81 -26.99
C PRO A 88 -17.13 26.26 -27.65
N VAL A 89 -16.61 25.44 -28.56
CA VAL A 89 -15.57 25.84 -29.50
C VAL A 89 -16.29 26.45 -30.69
N ASP A 90 -16.19 27.77 -30.84
CA ASP A 90 -16.64 28.46 -32.04
C ASP A 90 -15.73 28.07 -33.22
N THR A 91 -16.30 27.36 -34.18
CA THR A 91 -15.71 27.16 -35.50
C THR A 91 -16.56 27.88 -36.53
N GLU A 92 -16.19 29.12 -36.85
CA GLU A 92 -16.52 29.76 -38.13
C GLU A 92 -15.21 30.06 -38.87
N GLY A 93 -15.16 29.69 -40.15
CA GLY A 93 -14.06 30.09 -41.05
C GLY A 93 -13.87 29.16 -42.25
N MET A 94 -14.77 29.26 -43.23
CA MET A 94 -14.65 28.65 -44.56
C MET A 94 -13.48 29.21 -45.39
N GLY A 95 -12.95 28.38 -46.29
CA GLY A 95 -12.14 28.81 -47.43
C GLY A 95 -11.54 27.63 -48.21
N GLU A 96 -12.18 27.26 -49.32
CA GLU A 96 -11.69 26.31 -50.33
C GLU A 96 -10.70 27.00 -51.29
N ASP A 97 -9.57 26.35 -51.63
CA ASP A 97 -9.13 26.14 -53.03
C ASP A 97 -7.89 25.21 -53.12
N PRO A 98 -7.71 24.43 -54.22
CA PRO A 98 -6.65 23.43 -54.35
C PRO A 98 -5.48 23.92 -55.20
N SER A 99 -4.24 23.66 -54.75
CA SER A 99 -3.05 23.78 -55.61
C SER A 99 -2.01 22.75 -55.22
N GLU A 100 -1.57 22.02 -56.24
CA GLU A 100 -0.58 20.95 -56.23
C GLU A 100 0.83 21.41 -55.82
N GLY A 101 1.59 20.47 -55.24
CA GLY A 101 3.00 20.30 -55.58
C GLY A 101 4.04 21.08 -54.79
N ALA A 102 4.33 20.66 -53.56
CA ALA A 102 5.69 20.77 -53.00
C ALA A 102 5.87 19.80 -51.81
N SER A 103 6.83 18.90 -51.93
CA SER A 103 7.30 18.04 -50.85
C SER A 103 7.95 18.90 -49.76
N SER A 104 7.15 19.30 -48.77
CA SER A 104 7.60 20.08 -47.63
C SER A 104 7.93 19.14 -46.47
N ILE A 105 9.12 19.33 -45.92
CA ILE A 105 9.60 18.71 -44.69
C ILE A 105 8.53 18.91 -43.61
N PRO A 106 8.06 17.86 -42.90
CA PRO A 106 6.93 17.96 -42.00
C PRO A 106 7.25 18.99 -40.91
N MET A 107 6.61 20.16 -40.99
CA MET A 107 6.63 21.15 -39.94
C MET A 107 6.22 20.44 -38.64
N LYS A 108 7.08 20.55 -37.61
CA LYS A 108 6.80 20.06 -36.26
C LYS A 108 5.42 20.57 -35.86
N ARG A 109 4.41 19.69 -35.91
CA ARG A 109 3.08 19.99 -35.37
C ARG A 109 3.31 20.34 -33.91
N LYS A 110 3.10 21.60 -33.55
CA LYS A 110 2.95 22.00 -32.15
C LYS A 110 1.78 21.19 -31.63
N THR A 111 2.10 20.05 -31.02
CA THR A 111 1.11 19.23 -30.37
C THR A 111 0.63 20.09 -29.22
N ASP A 112 -0.64 20.44 -29.27
CA ASP A 112 -1.25 21.29 -28.27
C ASP A 112 -1.08 20.63 -26.90
N HIS A 113 -0.51 21.36 -25.94
CA HIS A 113 -0.23 20.86 -24.59
C HIS A 113 -1.51 20.32 -23.93
N GLU A 114 -2.66 20.91 -24.26
CA GLU A 114 -3.97 20.45 -23.78
C GLU A 114 -4.33 19.07 -24.35
N THR A 115 -4.03 18.81 -25.62
CA THR A 115 -4.23 17.48 -26.24
C THR A 115 -3.37 16.41 -25.58
N MET A 116 -2.12 16.73 -25.23
CA MET A 116 -1.24 15.80 -24.50
C MET A 116 -1.76 15.53 -23.08
N PHE A 117 -2.21 16.58 -22.37
CA PHE A 117 -2.74 16.44 -21.02
C PHE A 117 -4.05 15.64 -21.00
N ASN A 118 -4.92 15.84 -21.99
CA ASN A 118 -6.15 15.07 -22.16
C ASN A 118 -5.85 13.61 -22.53
N SER A 119 -4.86 13.35 -23.39
CA SER A 119 -4.41 11.99 -23.70
C SER A 119 -3.85 11.27 -22.46
N LEU A 120 -3.05 11.96 -21.64
CA LEU A 120 -2.54 11.45 -20.37
C LEU A 120 -3.69 11.12 -19.41
N LYS A 121 -4.68 12.01 -19.27
CA LYS A 121 -5.87 11.75 -18.46
C LYS A 121 -6.64 10.53 -18.94
N VAL A 122 -6.86 10.41 -20.25
CA VAL A 122 -7.57 9.25 -20.84
C VAL A 122 -6.79 7.97 -20.61
N ALA A 123 -5.48 7.98 -20.80
CA ALA A 123 -4.62 6.82 -20.55
C ALA A 123 -4.68 6.38 -19.07
N SER A 124 -4.78 7.33 -18.14
CA SER A 124 -4.85 7.04 -16.71
C SER A 124 -6.22 6.61 -16.17
N LYS A 125 -7.31 6.72 -16.95
CA LYS A 125 -8.69 6.49 -16.45
C LYS A 125 -8.96 5.06 -15.97
N ASN A 126 -8.18 4.07 -16.41
CA ASN A 126 -8.39 2.65 -16.09
C ASN A 126 -7.34 2.09 -15.13
N VAL A 127 -6.50 2.96 -14.56
CA VAL A 127 -5.45 2.58 -13.61
C VAL A 127 -6.05 2.11 -12.27
N VAL A 128 -7.30 2.51 -11.96
CA VAL A 128 -8.05 2.03 -10.80
C VAL A 128 -9.24 1.22 -11.29
N GLY A 129 -9.40 -0.01 -10.78
CA GLY A 129 -10.50 -0.89 -11.18
C GLY A 129 -11.87 -0.26 -10.93
N ASN A 130 -12.85 -0.56 -11.79
CA ASN A 130 -14.22 -0.01 -11.67
C ASN A 130 -14.86 -0.32 -10.31
N SER A 131 -14.57 -1.48 -9.73
CA SER A 131 -15.01 -1.87 -8.39
C SER A 131 -14.42 -0.96 -7.30
N THR A 132 -13.12 -0.68 -7.39
CA THR A 132 -12.38 0.23 -6.50
C THR A 132 -12.88 1.67 -6.62
N LEU A 133 -13.11 2.16 -7.85
CA LEU A 133 -13.70 3.49 -8.07
C LEU A 133 -15.11 3.60 -7.47
N ARG A 134 -15.98 2.61 -7.68
CA ARG A 134 -17.32 2.58 -7.05
C ARG A 134 -17.23 2.60 -5.53
N LEU A 135 -16.27 1.86 -4.96
CA LEU A 135 -16.02 1.88 -3.52
C LEU A 135 -15.56 3.27 -3.05
N TYR A 136 -14.63 3.91 -3.75
CA TYR A 136 -14.16 5.26 -3.41
C TYR A 136 -15.26 6.31 -3.48
N VAL A 137 -16.10 6.28 -4.51
CA VAL A 137 -17.28 7.15 -4.61
C VAL A 137 -18.22 6.94 -3.43
N ARG A 138 -18.51 5.68 -3.08
CA ARG A 138 -19.35 5.36 -1.91
C ARG A 138 -18.74 5.87 -0.61
N LEU A 139 -17.44 5.66 -0.40
CA LEU A 139 -16.73 6.12 0.78
C LEU A 139 -16.69 7.65 0.87
N TRP A 140 -16.54 8.35 -0.25
CA TRP A 140 -16.67 9.82 -0.33
C TRP A 140 -18.05 10.29 0.11
N MET A 141 -19.13 9.70 -0.41
CA MET A 141 -20.49 10.06 0.00
C MET A 141 -20.70 9.87 1.51
N LEU A 142 -20.18 8.77 2.07
CA LEU A 142 -20.25 8.52 3.52
C LEU A 142 -19.45 9.54 4.35
N PHE A 143 -18.32 10.03 3.82
CA PHE A 143 -17.55 11.10 4.45
C PHE A 143 -18.31 12.43 4.41
N VAL A 144 -18.91 12.80 3.28
CA VAL A 144 -19.74 14.01 3.16
C VAL A 144 -20.91 13.98 4.15
N LEU A 145 -21.63 12.85 4.22
CA LEU A 145 -22.73 12.66 5.18
C LEU A 145 -22.25 12.78 6.63
N PHE A 146 -21.07 12.25 6.95
CA PHE A 146 -20.45 12.43 8.27
C PHE A 146 -20.16 13.92 8.54
N CYS A 147 -19.54 14.63 7.59
CA CYS A 147 -19.25 16.05 7.73
C CYS A 147 -20.53 16.89 7.94
N GLN A 148 -21.62 16.57 7.25
CA GLN A 148 -22.92 17.22 7.47
C GLN A 148 -23.50 16.91 8.86
N ALA A 149 -23.51 15.65 9.27
CA ALA A 149 -24.02 15.22 10.59
C ALA A 149 -23.27 15.91 11.75
N HIS A 150 -21.99 16.20 11.55
CA HIS A 150 -21.14 16.88 12.53
C HIS A 150 -21.09 18.41 12.38
N SER A 151 -21.83 18.94 11.40
CA SER A 151 -21.90 20.37 11.02
C SER A 151 -20.54 20.96 10.63
N PHE A 152 -19.67 20.17 10.01
CA PHE A 152 -18.45 20.66 9.38
C PHE A 152 -18.72 21.35 8.05
N ILE A 153 -19.75 20.87 7.34
CA ILE A 153 -20.32 21.49 6.15
C ILE A 153 -21.85 21.55 6.29
N ARG A 154 -22.49 22.46 5.57
CA ARG A 154 -23.95 22.61 5.53
C ARG A 154 -24.58 21.75 4.45
N HIS A 155 -23.92 21.65 3.31
CA HIS A 155 -24.40 20.96 2.12
C HIS A 155 -23.23 20.38 1.33
N GLU A 156 -23.50 19.38 0.49
CA GLU A 156 -22.44 18.65 -0.25
C GLU A 156 -21.65 19.55 -1.20
N SER A 157 -22.31 20.51 -1.87
CA SER A 157 -21.63 21.42 -2.80
C SER A 157 -20.64 22.38 -2.14
N GLU A 158 -20.59 22.45 -0.81
CA GLU A 158 -19.65 23.33 -0.10
C GLU A 158 -18.19 22.95 -0.40
N PHE A 159 -17.87 21.66 -0.60
CA PHE A 159 -16.52 21.26 -1.01
C PHE A 159 -16.14 21.76 -2.40
N ASP A 160 -17.09 21.83 -3.32
CA ASP A 160 -16.86 22.36 -4.67
C ASP A 160 -16.76 23.89 -4.64
N GLU A 161 -17.56 24.56 -3.81
CA GLU A 161 -17.58 26.01 -3.64
C GLU A 161 -16.29 26.56 -3.03
N VAL A 162 -15.68 25.81 -2.11
CA VAL A 162 -14.45 26.24 -1.43
C VAL A 162 -13.18 25.84 -2.18
N GLN A 163 -13.24 25.03 -3.24
CA GLN A 163 -12.05 24.64 -3.99
C GLN A 163 -11.33 25.87 -4.60
N PRO A 164 -9.98 25.96 -4.52
CA PRO A 164 -9.03 25.05 -3.85
C PRO A 164 -8.74 25.43 -2.38
N ASN A 165 -9.43 26.42 -1.84
CA ASN A 165 -9.23 26.96 -0.49
C ASN A 165 -9.96 26.15 0.58
N PHE A 166 -9.63 24.87 0.70
CA PHE A 166 -10.24 24.01 1.72
C PHE A 166 -9.86 24.44 3.14
N HIS A 167 -10.70 24.05 4.09
CA HIS A 167 -10.50 24.34 5.51
C HIS A 167 -9.21 23.68 6.04
N SER A 168 -8.46 24.40 6.88
CA SER A 168 -7.20 23.92 7.48
C SER A 168 -7.36 22.61 8.25
N ASP A 169 -8.47 22.46 8.97
CA ASP A 169 -8.82 21.28 9.78
C ASP A 169 -9.33 20.06 8.99
N LEU A 170 -9.39 20.14 7.65
CA LEU A 170 -9.88 19.04 6.82
C LEU A 170 -9.20 17.68 7.10
N PRO A 171 -7.88 17.59 7.36
CA PRO A 171 -7.29 16.32 7.75
C PRO A 171 -7.79 15.78 9.08
N SER A 172 -8.07 16.66 10.05
CA SER A 172 -8.69 16.28 11.33
C SER A 172 -10.10 15.74 11.10
N TRP A 173 -10.86 16.29 10.15
CA TRP A 173 -12.19 15.79 9.80
C TRP A 173 -12.12 14.37 9.20
N ILE A 174 -11.15 14.11 8.33
CA ILE A 174 -10.90 12.77 7.77
C ILE A 174 -10.52 11.79 8.89
N ALA A 175 -9.62 12.19 9.79
CA ALA A 175 -9.21 11.35 10.91
C ALA A 175 -10.36 11.06 11.87
N LEU A 176 -11.23 12.05 12.16
CA LEU A 176 -12.43 11.88 12.97
C LEU A 176 -13.42 10.90 12.33
N TRP A 177 -13.60 10.97 11.02
CA TRP A 177 -14.47 10.03 10.29
C TRP A 177 -13.95 8.60 10.36
N ILE A 178 -12.64 8.40 10.14
CA ILE A 178 -12.00 7.09 10.31
C ILE A 178 -12.10 6.61 11.76
N MET A 179 -11.95 7.50 12.75
CA MET A 179 -12.10 7.17 14.16
C MET A 179 -13.53 6.75 14.53
N ASP A 180 -14.54 7.44 14.00
CA ASP A 180 -15.94 7.07 14.21
C ASP A 180 -16.25 5.67 13.69
N LYS A 181 -15.71 5.30 12.51
CA LYS A 181 -16.04 4.01 11.87
C LYS A 181 -15.14 2.86 12.30
N CYS A 182 -13.85 3.11 12.48
CA CYS A 182 -12.85 2.04 12.60
C CYS A 182 -12.25 1.95 14.01
N ASP A 183 -12.22 3.03 14.80
CA ASP A 183 -11.63 2.97 16.15
C ASP A 183 -12.61 2.40 17.18
N ASP A 184 -12.04 1.80 18.22
CA ASP A 184 -12.76 1.34 19.41
C ASP A 184 -13.15 2.51 20.30
N MET A 185 -12.45 3.65 20.22
CA MET A 185 -12.79 4.84 20.98
C MET A 185 -13.90 5.66 20.32
N ASP A 186 -14.86 6.09 21.13
CA ASP A 186 -15.89 7.03 20.75
C ASP A 186 -15.33 8.46 20.61
N ILE A 187 -15.64 9.11 19.48
CA ILE A 187 -15.07 10.41 19.12
C ILE A 187 -15.49 11.55 20.06
N HIS A 188 -16.64 11.42 20.73
CA HIS A 188 -17.18 12.43 21.62
C HIS A 188 -16.68 12.24 23.04
N THR A 189 -16.88 11.04 23.58
CA THR A 189 -16.69 10.71 24.99
C THR A 189 -15.28 10.22 25.30
N GLY A 190 -14.56 9.67 24.31
CA GLY A 190 -13.26 9.03 24.50
C GLY A 190 -13.32 7.70 25.25
N GLN A 191 -14.53 7.16 25.42
CA GLN A 191 -14.74 5.85 26.02
C GLN A 191 -14.69 4.76 24.96
N ILE A 192 -14.42 3.53 25.38
CA ILE A 192 -14.49 2.37 24.49
C ILE A 192 -15.96 2.18 24.08
N LYS A 193 -16.23 2.15 22.78
CA LYS A 193 -17.54 1.86 22.19
C LYS A 193 -18.02 0.49 22.70
N PRO A 194 -19.33 0.28 22.86
CA PRO A 194 -19.89 -1.03 23.16
C PRO A 194 -19.46 -2.11 22.14
N LEU A 195 -19.31 -3.36 22.59
CA LEU A 195 -18.88 -4.49 21.74
C LEU A 195 -19.89 -4.83 20.63
N HIS A 196 -21.18 -4.50 20.82
CA HIS A 196 -22.22 -4.78 19.82
C HIS A 196 -22.21 -3.81 18.63
N LEU A 197 -21.50 -2.67 18.73
CA LEU A 197 -21.34 -1.76 17.62
C LEU A 197 -20.28 -2.31 16.67
N ARG A 198 -20.66 -2.47 15.39
CA ARG A 198 -19.74 -2.91 14.34
C ARG A 198 -18.64 -1.87 14.15
N ARG A 199 -17.39 -2.33 14.13
CA ARG A 199 -16.19 -1.51 13.91
C ARG A 199 -15.52 -1.94 12.63
N GLY A 200 -15.06 -0.98 11.85
CA GLY A 200 -14.19 -1.24 10.71
C GLY A 200 -12.86 -1.83 11.16
N SER A 201 -12.28 -2.67 10.30
CA SER A 201 -10.89 -3.11 10.39
C SER A 201 -9.93 -1.96 10.05
N TYR A 202 -8.64 -2.15 10.33
CA TYR A 202 -7.58 -1.27 9.84
C TYR A 202 -7.58 -1.20 8.31
N ASN A 203 -7.79 -2.33 7.62
CA ASN A 203 -7.92 -2.35 6.16
C ASN A 203 -9.09 -1.45 5.67
N MET A 204 -10.22 -1.41 6.39
CA MET A 204 -11.30 -0.47 6.07
C MET A 204 -10.86 0.98 6.26
N ALA A 205 -10.09 1.29 7.31
CA ALA A 205 -9.51 2.61 7.53
C ALA A 205 -8.55 3.01 6.39
N GLN A 206 -7.71 2.09 5.91
CA GLN A 206 -6.82 2.32 4.76
C GLN A 206 -7.65 2.65 3.50
N LYS A 207 -8.70 1.88 3.21
CA LYS A 207 -9.61 2.15 2.08
C LYS A 207 -10.31 3.51 2.20
N MET A 208 -10.73 3.90 3.40
CA MET A 208 -11.30 5.22 3.68
C MET A 208 -10.30 6.35 3.39
N ARG A 209 -9.05 6.21 3.85
CA ARG A 209 -7.97 7.17 3.57
C ARG A 209 -7.65 7.22 2.07
N ALA A 210 -7.53 6.08 1.40
CA ALA A 210 -7.24 5.99 -0.03
C ALA A 210 -8.35 6.65 -0.87
N ALA A 211 -9.62 6.46 -0.49
CA ALA A 211 -10.74 7.16 -1.14
C ALA A 211 -10.64 8.69 -1.02
N MET A 212 -10.24 9.20 0.15
CA MET A 212 -10.00 10.64 0.33
C MET A 212 -8.80 11.10 -0.49
N MET A 213 -7.70 10.34 -0.47
CA MET A 213 -6.50 10.63 -1.24
C MET A 213 -6.82 10.74 -2.73
N HIS A 214 -7.58 9.79 -3.27
CA HIS A 214 -8.06 9.81 -4.64
C HIS A 214 -8.95 11.03 -4.90
N LYS A 215 -9.97 11.28 -4.07
CA LYS A 215 -10.87 12.43 -4.26
C LYS A 215 -10.11 13.76 -4.29
N PHE A 216 -9.25 14.01 -3.31
CA PHE A 216 -8.52 15.26 -3.22
C PHE A 216 -7.38 15.37 -4.23
N GLY A 217 -6.70 14.26 -4.52
CA GLY A 217 -5.59 14.22 -5.47
C GLY A 217 -6.05 14.35 -6.92
N TRP A 218 -7.05 13.57 -7.32
CA TRP A 218 -7.56 13.49 -8.70
C TRP A 218 -8.68 14.48 -8.98
N ASP A 219 -9.81 14.39 -8.28
CA ASP A 219 -10.99 15.21 -8.62
C ASP A 219 -10.72 16.69 -8.33
N TYR A 220 -10.09 16.99 -7.19
CA TYR A 220 -9.76 18.36 -6.79
C TYR A 220 -8.37 18.83 -7.25
N GLN A 221 -7.59 17.97 -7.92
CA GLN A 221 -6.28 18.28 -8.50
C GLN A 221 -5.26 18.85 -7.50
N LEU A 222 -5.32 18.43 -6.24
CA LEU A 222 -4.36 18.84 -5.22
C LEU A 222 -3.05 18.04 -5.27
N GLY A 223 -3.00 17.00 -6.11
CA GLY A 223 -1.82 16.15 -6.33
C GLY A 223 -1.44 15.31 -5.10
N THR A 224 -0.15 15.02 -5.01
CA THR A 224 0.48 14.17 -3.96
C THR A 224 1.36 14.96 -3.00
N GLN A 225 1.24 16.30 -3.00
CA GLN A 225 2.01 17.12 -2.06
C GLN A 225 1.44 17.01 -0.64
N SER A 226 2.32 17.07 0.35
CA SER A 226 1.91 17.08 1.77
C SER A 226 1.04 18.30 2.08
N TRP A 227 0.04 18.11 2.95
CA TRP A 227 -0.88 19.17 3.39
C TRP A 227 -0.16 20.19 4.28
N GLN A 228 -0.03 21.42 3.81
CA GLN A 228 0.68 22.49 4.54
C GLN A 228 0.08 23.87 4.26
N GLU A 229 0.25 24.77 5.23
CA GLU A 229 -0.10 26.17 5.05
C GLU A 229 0.91 26.87 4.15
N HIS A 230 0.43 27.51 3.09
CA HIS A 230 1.29 28.24 2.18
C HIS A 230 1.77 29.55 2.85
N PRO A 231 3.09 29.79 2.95
CA PRO A 231 3.67 30.81 3.83
C PRO A 231 3.29 32.25 3.49
N VAL A 232 2.93 32.51 2.23
CA VAL A 232 2.59 33.86 1.76
C VAL A 232 1.08 34.13 1.81
N THR A 233 0.26 33.12 1.55
CA THR A 233 -1.19 33.30 1.36
C THR A 233 -1.98 32.92 2.61
N GLY A 234 -1.38 32.19 3.55
CA GLY A 234 -2.07 31.59 4.70
C GLY A 234 -3.09 30.51 4.31
N LYS A 235 -3.15 30.16 3.02
CA LYS A 235 -4.07 29.14 2.49
C LYS A 235 -3.40 27.78 2.54
N TYR A 236 -4.17 26.75 2.83
CA TYR A 236 -3.64 25.40 2.85
C TYR A 236 -3.58 24.82 1.43
N VAL A 237 -2.48 24.14 1.13
CA VAL A 237 -2.19 23.49 -0.16
C VAL A 237 -1.72 22.06 0.07
N GLY A 238 -1.82 21.22 -0.98
CA GLY A 238 -1.49 19.79 -0.92
C GLY A 238 -2.71 18.91 -0.68
N ASN A 239 -2.50 17.61 -0.46
CA ASN A 239 -3.58 16.65 -0.24
C ASN A 239 -3.80 16.44 1.28
N PRO A 240 -5.00 16.70 1.83
CA PRO A 240 -5.26 16.55 3.27
C PRO A 240 -5.03 15.11 3.77
N SER A 241 -5.13 14.12 2.88
CA SER A 241 -4.89 12.70 3.20
C SER A 241 -3.40 12.36 3.41
N LEU A 242 -2.51 13.27 3.04
CA LEU A 242 -1.06 13.20 3.23
C LEU A 242 -0.57 14.13 4.36
N SER A 243 -1.48 14.66 5.17
CA SER A 243 -1.09 15.46 6.34
C SER A 243 -0.40 14.60 7.40
N MET A 244 0.53 15.21 8.13
CA MET A 244 1.19 14.59 9.29
C MET A 244 0.18 14.12 10.35
N VAL A 245 -0.88 14.90 10.58
CA VAL A 245 -1.93 14.62 11.57
C VAL A 245 -2.65 13.31 11.26
N LEU A 246 -3.09 13.15 10.01
CA LEU A 246 -3.80 11.95 9.60
C LEU A 246 -2.88 10.73 9.64
N SER A 247 -1.64 10.86 9.19
CA SER A 247 -0.69 9.75 9.17
C SER A 247 -0.29 9.28 10.57
N GLN A 248 0.01 10.21 11.50
CA GLN A 248 0.21 9.89 12.91
C GLN A 248 -0.98 9.15 13.51
N TYR A 249 -2.20 9.58 13.15
CA TYR A 249 -3.41 8.92 13.60
C TYR A 249 -3.54 7.50 13.02
N MET A 250 -3.26 7.29 11.72
CA MET A 250 -3.29 5.98 11.08
C MET A 250 -2.30 5.00 11.70
N VAL A 251 -1.04 5.40 11.91
CA VAL A 251 -0.02 4.58 12.62
C VAL A 251 -0.52 4.19 14.02
N SER A 252 -1.10 5.15 14.74
CA SER A 252 -1.62 4.92 16.09
C SER A 252 -2.81 3.98 16.10
N LEU A 253 -3.71 4.12 15.11
CA LEU A 253 -4.85 3.23 14.92
C LEU A 253 -4.37 1.82 14.59
N HIS A 254 -3.39 1.68 13.69
CA HIS A 254 -2.78 0.41 13.32
C HIS A 254 -2.27 -0.34 14.55
N ARG A 255 -1.47 0.34 15.38
CA ARG A 255 -0.95 -0.23 16.64
C ARG A 255 -2.06 -0.64 17.60
N ARG A 256 -3.11 0.18 17.76
CA ARG A 256 -4.27 -0.17 18.62
C ARG A 256 -5.00 -1.41 18.10
N LYS A 257 -5.21 -1.52 16.78
CA LYS A 257 -5.86 -2.67 16.16
C LYS A 257 -5.04 -3.94 16.34
N ALA A 258 -3.72 -3.86 16.13
CA ALA A 258 -2.80 -4.96 16.39
C ALA A 258 -2.87 -5.40 17.87
N HIS A 259 -2.87 -4.46 18.81
CA HIS A 259 -3.02 -4.76 20.24
C HIS A 259 -4.38 -5.36 20.61
N ALA A 260 -5.44 -5.03 19.87
CA ALA A 260 -6.77 -5.63 20.02
C ALA A 260 -6.87 -7.03 19.41
N GLY A 261 -5.77 -7.55 18.83
CA GLY A 261 -5.71 -8.87 18.20
C GLY A 261 -6.20 -8.88 16.75
N GLU A 262 -6.38 -7.72 16.11
CA GLU A 262 -6.59 -7.68 14.67
C GLU A 262 -5.31 -8.12 13.96
N GLU A 263 -5.45 -9.05 13.02
CA GLU A 263 -4.32 -9.61 12.28
C GLU A 263 -3.69 -8.51 11.42
N VAL A 264 -2.41 -8.20 11.68
CA VAL A 264 -1.67 -7.19 10.92
C VAL A 264 -1.39 -7.75 9.53
N THR A 265 -1.94 -7.10 8.51
CA THR A 265 -1.95 -7.57 7.11
C THR A 265 -0.55 -7.79 6.51
N SER A 266 0.51 -7.20 7.09
CA SER A 266 1.88 -7.24 6.55
C SER A 266 2.93 -7.92 7.44
N ALA A 267 2.55 -8.58 8.55
CA ALA A 267 3.52 -9.04 9.54
C ALA A 267 3.20 -10.38 10.23
N ARG A 268 2.75 -11.41 9.49
CA ARG A 268 2.66 -12.74 10.09
C ARG A 268 4.06 -13.31 10.30
N ALA A 269 4.45 -13.47 11.57
CA ALA A 269 5.67 -14.16 11.95
C ALA A 269 5.59 -15.64 11.52
N VAL A 270 6.72 -16.19 11.09
CA VAL A 270 6.84 -17.63 10.85
C VAL A 270 6.92 -18.32 12.20
N ASP A 271 5.86 -19.07 12.55
CA ASP A 271 5.82 -19.78 13.82
C ASP A 271 6.50 -21.15 13.73
N GLU A 272 6.66 -21.80 14.90
CA GLU A 272 7.28 -23.13 15.00
C GLU A 272 6.51 -24.18 14.18
N ARG A 273 5.18 -24.04 14.07
CA ARG A 273 4.34 -24.98 13.32
C ARG A 273 4.60 -24.85 11.82
N THR A 274 4.65 -23.63 11.28
CA THR A 274 5.00 -23.36 9.89
C THR A 274 6.38 -23.92 9.56
N LEU A 275 7.40 -23.66 10.39
CA LEU A 275 8.74 -24.22 10.20
C LEU A 275 8.75 -25.74 10.22
N LYS A 276 7.97 -26.36 11.11
CA LYS A 276 7.86 -27.83 11.18
C LYS A 276 7.20 -28.41 9.92
N MET A 277 6.14 -27.77 9.41
CA MET A 277 5.45 -28.23 8.19
C MET A 277 6.39 -28.14 6.98
N LEU A 278 7.11 -27.02 6.82
CA LEU A 278 8.14 -26.84 5.79
C LEU A 278 9.26 -27.88 5.90
N TRP A 279 9.73 -28.15 7.12
CA TRP A 279 10.76 -29.15 7.36
C TRP A 279 10.33 -30.56 6.96
N VAL A 280 9.14 -30.98 7.41
CA VAL A 280 8.59 -32.32 7.11
C VAL A 280 8.38 -32.48 5.61
N PHE A 281 7.87 -31.44 4.94
CA PHE A 281 7.72 -31.44 3.50
C PHE A 281 9.08 -31.66 2.81
N ASN A 282 10.09 -30.87 3.17
CA ASN A 282 11.42 -30.95 2.54
C ASN A 282 12.16 -32.27 2.79
N GLU A 283 12.02 -32.89 3.97
CA GLU A 283 12.61 -34.21 4.23
C GLU A 283 11.88 -35.34 3.48
N GLY A 284 10.64 -35.11 3.04
CA GLY A 284 9.86 -36.06 2.24
C GLY A 284 10.06 -35.96 0.73
N ILE A 285 10.78 -34.94 0.25
CA ILE A 285 11.11 -34.81 -1.18
C ILE A 285 12.20 -35.84 -1.50
N GLU A 286 11.79 -37.00 -2.02
CA GLU A 286 12.70 -37.84 -2.79
C GLU A 286 13.23 -37.02 -3.99
N ASP A 287 14.48 -37.22 -4.40
CA ASP A 287 15.01 -36.61 -5.62
C ASP A 287 14.31 -37.25 -6.83
N THR A 288 13.08 -36.82 -7.10
CA THR A 288 12.22 -37.42 -8.12
C THR A 288 12.59 -36.95 -9.52
N GLY A 289 13.68 -36.20 -9.71
CA GLY A 289 14.05 -35.63 -11.00
C GLY A 289 12.96 -34.75 -11.62
N ARG A 290 12.12 -34.12 -10.79
CA ARG A 290 11.01 -33.25 -11.27
C ARG A 290 11.60 -32.17 -12.18
N THR A 291 11.19 -32.22 -13.45
CA THR A 291 11.62 -31.23 -14.43
C THR A 291 10.91 -29.89 -14.20
N PRO A 292 11.57 -28.77 -14.53
CA PRO A 292 11.07 -27.43 -14.23
C PRO A 292 9.73 -27.14 -14.91
N VAL A 293 8.89 -26.35 -14.23
CA VAL A 293 7.82 -25.59 -14.88
C VAL A 293 8.47 -24.38 -15.53
N SER A 294 8.31 -24.23 -16.83
CA SER A 294 8.96 -23.18 -17.60
C SER A 294 8.32 -21.81 -17.32
N ARG A 295 9.09 -20.73 -17.52
CA ARG A 295 8.57 -19.36 -17.48
C ARG A 295 7.35 -19.17 -18.41
N LYS A 296 7.29 -19.95 -19.49
CA LYS A 296 6.21 -19.98 -20.48
C LYS A 296 4.93 -20.65 -19.97
N GLU A 297 5.03 -21.56 -19.00
CA GLU A 297 3.89 -22.16 -18.29
C GLU A 297 3.42 -21.24 -17.15
N LEU A 298 4.31 -20.47 -16.53
CA LEU A 298 3.96 -19.45 -15.54
C LEU A 298 3.31 -18.20 -16.18
N GLU A 299 3.68 -17.85 -17.42
CA GLU A 299 3.00 -16.81 -18.22
C GLU A 299 1.58 -17.18 -18.63
N GLN A 300 1.19 -18.47 -18.55
CA GLN A 300 -0.17 -18.93 -18.87
C GLN A 300 -1.14 -18.81 -17.68
N ASP A 301 -0.64 -18.53 -16.47
CA ASP A 301 -1.44 -18.37 -15.24
C ASP A 301 -0.91 -17.18 -14.40
N PRO A 302 -1.30 -15.95 -14.77
CA PRO A 302 -0.82 -14.71 -14.14
C PRO A 302 -1.17 -14.58 -12.66
N ALA A 303 -2.17 -15.32 -12.16
CA ALA A 303 -2.63 -15.31 -10.77
C ALA A 303 -1.57 -15.80 -9.75
N ARG A 304 -0.40 -16.27 -10.23
CA ARG A 304 0.69 -16.82 -9.40
C ARG A 304 1.90 -15.90 -9.22
N TRP A 305 1.82 -14.62 -9.58
CA TRP A 305 2.98 -13.70 -9.52
C TRP A 305 2.75 -12.44 -8.67
N GLY A 306 3.74 -12.00 -7.87
CA GLY A 306 3.72 -10.70 -7.19
C GLY A 306 5.03 -10.26 -6.52
N GLY A 307 5.64 -9.18 -7.05
CA GLY A 307 6.38 -8.16 -6.26
C GLY A 307 7.87 -7.91 -6.55
N ARG A 308 8.28 -6.62 -6.55
CA ARG A 308 9.66 -6.10 -6.65
C ARG A 308 10.04 -5.09 -5.53
N ASN A 309 11.35 -5.09 -5.24
CA ASN A 309 12.31 -4.12 -4.67
C ASN A 309 12.08 -3.37 -3.34
N THR A 310 12.82 -3.77 -2.30
CA THR A 310 13.57 -2.83 -1.41
C THR A 310 14.87 -3.42 -0.85
N HIS A 311 15.96 -2.67 -0.98
CA HIS A 311 17.31 -2.96 -0.44
C HIS A 311 17.36 -2.68 1.09
N PRO A 312 18.17 -3.42 1.87
CA PRO A 312 18.91 -2.77 2.96
C PRO A 312 20.27 -3.44 3.21
N THR A 313 21.34 -2.93 2.62
CA THR A 313 22.71 -3.32 3.00
C THR A 313 23.13 -2.52 4.23
N GLY A 314 22.59 -2.88 5.39
CA GLY A 314 23.14 -2.49 6.68
C GLY A 314 24.23 -3.47 7.11
N GLY A 315 25.35 -2.98 7.64
CA GLY A 315 26.41 -3.82 8.20
C GLY A 315 25.92 -4.57 9.43
N ILE A 316 25.44 -5.80 9.25
CA ILE A 316 25.06 -6.69 10.35
C ILE A 316 26.35 -7.13 11.06
N ALA A 317 26.44 -6.90 12.37
CA ALA A 317 27.55 -7.39 13.17
C ALA A 317 27.56 -8.94 13.19
N PRO A 318 28.73 -9.59 13.19
CA PRO A 318 28.80 -11.05 13.32
C PRO A 318 28.05 -11.54 14.57
N PHE A 319 27.31 -12.64 14.42
CA PHE A 319 26.61 -13.29 15.54
C PHE A 319 26.84 -14.81 15.49
N TYR A 320 26.68 -15.46 16.65
CA TYR A 320 26.83 -16.91 16.77
C TYR A 320 25.49 -17.61 16.53
N LEU A 321 25.52 -18.70 15.77
CA LEU A 321 24.41 -19.65 15.68
C LEU A 321 24.55 -20.69 16.78
N TRP A 322 23.49 -20.88 17.56
CA TRP A 322 23.45 -21.88 18.61
C TRP A 322 22.73 -23.14 18.11
N GLY A 323 23.31 -24.30 18.43
CA GLY A 323 22.64 -25.57 18.21
C GLY A 323 21.47 -25.71 19.18
N LEU A 324 20.29 -26.01 18.66
CA LEU A 324 19.11 -26.32 19.45
C LEU A 324 18.95 -27.83 19.64
N ASP A 325 18.07 -28.20 20.57
CA ASP A 325 17.75 -29.58 20.93
C ASP A 325 17.41 -30.44 19.69
N ARG A 326 17.94 -31.67 19.66
CA ARG A 326 17.68 -32.68 18.63
C ARG A 326 16.22 -33.11 18.58
N ALA A 327 15.43 -32.87 19.63
CA ALA A 327 13.99 -33.12 19.61
C ALA A 327 13.24 -32.21 18.62
N ARG A 328 13.81 -31.05 18.26
CA ARG A 328 13.19 -30.06 17.35
C ARG A 328 14.18 -29.61 16.27
N PRO A 329 14.60 -30.52 15.37
CA PRO A 329 15.62 -30.24 14.37
C PRO A 329 15.21 -29.11 13.41
N TRP A 330 13.90 -28.95 13.14
CA TRP A 330 13.36 -27.86 12.31
C TRP A 330 13.57 -26.46 12.87
N MET A 331 13.82 -26.34 14.18
CA MET A 331 14.14 -25.06 14.82
C MET A 331 15.64 -24.78 14.83
N CYS A 332 16.51 -25.77 14.56
CA CYS A 332 17.95 -25.67 14.76
C CYS A 332 18.67 -25.05 13.55
N PRO A 333 19.11 -23.77 13.62
CA PRO A 333 19.74 -23.10 12.47
C PRO A 333 21.09 -23.72 12.10
N VAL A 334 21.82 -24.28 13.09
CA VAL A 334 23.07 -25.00 12.83
C VAL A 334 22.81 -26.27 12.01
N TRP A 335 21.73 -26.98 12.30
CA TRP A 335 21.35 -28.17 11.54
C TRP A 335 20.91 -27.83 10.12
N ALA A 336 20.07 -26.81 9.98
CA ALA A 336 19.65 -26.30 8.67
C ALA A 336 20.87 -25.89 7.83
N LEU A 337 21.83 -25.17 8.41
CA LEU A 337 23.07 -24.78 7.73
C LEU A 337 23.95 -25.99 7.39
N SER A 338 24.00 -27.02 8.24
CA SER A 338 24.73 -28.26 7.95
C SER A 338 24.14 -29.01 6.75
N LYS A 339 22.80 -29.17 6.71
CA LYS A 339 22.08 -29.78 5.58
C LYS A 339 22.29 -28.99 4.29
N TRP A 340 22.24 -27.66 4.37
CA TRP A 340 22.58 -26.79 3.24
C TRP A 340 24.02 -26.99 2.76
N SER A 341 24.98 -27.06 3.69
CA SER A 341 26.40 -27.28 3.38
C SER A 341 26.64 -28.61 2.65
N GLU A 342 25.90 -29.65 3.04
CA GLU A 342 25.91 -30.95 2.39
C GLU A 342 25.29 -30.88 0.98
N ALA A 343 24.14 -30.21 0.83
CA ALA A 343 23.52 -29.98 -0.47
C ALA A 343 24.47 -29.23 -1.43
N CYS A 344 25.15 -28.17 -0.96
CA CYS A 344 26.17 -27.48 -1.75
C CYS A 344 27.29 -28.41 -2.20
N ARG A 345 27.75 -29.32 -1.32
CA ARG A 345 28.79 -30.29 -1.68
C ARG A 345 28.32 -31.22 -2.79
N THR A 346 27.10 -31.75 -2.69
CA THR A 346 26.51 -32.64 -3.70
C THR A 346 26.33 -31.92 -5.04
N MET A 347 25.97 -30.63 -5.02
CA MET A 347 25.84 -29.80 -6.22
C MET A 347 27.18 -29.30 -6.79
N GLY A 348 28.32 -29.56 -6.14
CA GLY A 348 29.62 -29.03 -6.56
C GLY A 348 29.78 -27.52 -6.35
N ILE A 349 29.00 -26.93 -5.45
CA ILE A 349 28.98 -25.50 -5.16
C ILE A 349 29.91 -25.19 -3.98
N GLN A 350 30.68 -24.11 -4.10
CA GLN A 350 31.55 -23.64 -3.03
C GLN A 350 30.75 -23.21 -1.78
N ARG A 351 31.30 -23.42 -0.60
CA ARG A 351 30.62 -23.17 0.69
C ARG A 351 30.91 -21.78 1.28
N GLN A 352 31.69 -20.94 0.59
CA GLN A 352 32.02 -19.56 1.02
C GLN A 352 31.07 -18.52 0.41
N GLY A 353 30.82 -17.39 1.07
CA GLY A 353 29.99 -16.29 0.55
C GLY A 353 28.54 -16.34 1.07
N TYR A 354 27.59 -15.83 0.28
CA TYR A 354 26.18 -15.77 0.69
C TYR A 354 25.55 -17.15 0.93
N VAL A 355 24.83 -17.31 2.05
CA VAL A 355 24.01 -18.51 2.34
C VAL A 355 22.85 -18.61 1.35
N PHE A 356 22.09 -17.52 1.19
CA PHE A 356 21.05 -17.41 0.16
C PHE A 356 21.67 -16.94 -1.15
N ARG A 357 22.03 -17.90 -2.00
CA ARG A 357 22.60 -17.67 -3.34
C ARG A 357 21.54 -17.18 -4.31
N LYS A 358 21.94 -16.37 -5.29
CA LYS A 358 21.07 -15.94 -6.39
C LYS A 358 20.41 -17.15 -7.05
N LYS A 359 19.09 -17.15 -7.12
CA LYS A 359 18.30 -18.14 -7.87
C LYS A 359 18.65 -18.07 -9.36
N ILE A 360 18.89 -19.22 -9.98
CA ILE A 360 19.09 -19.37 -11.42
C ILE A 360 18.03 -20.34 -11.94
N GLY A 361 17.08 -19.83 -12.72
CA GLY A 361 15.94 -20.64 -13.16
C GLY A 361 15.02 -21.00 -11.98
N ALA A 362 14.28 -22.11 -12.09
CA ALA A 362 13.31 -22.51 -11.07
C ALA A 362 13.97 -23.24 -9.88
N ASN A 363 14.89 -24.17 -10.16
CA ASN A 363 15.40 -25.14 -9.18
C ASN A 363 16.93 -25.08 -8.99
N SER A 364 17.60 -24.09 -9.57
CA SER A 364 19.05 -23.96 -9.44
C SER A 364 19.42 -22.67 -8.73
N ILE A 365 20.62 -22.66 -8.19
CA ILE A 365 21.23 -21.52 -7.53
C ILE A 365 22.58 -21.21 -8.18
N SER A 366 23.05 -19.98 -8.02
CA SER A 366 24.35 -19.56 -8.53
C SER A 366 25.50 -20.25 -7.81
N ALA A 367 26.47 -20.71 -8.59
CA ALA A 367 27.77 -21.15 -8.09
C ALA A 367 28.71 -19.97 -7.77
N ASP A 368 28.39 -18.77 -8.24
CA ASP A 368 29.13 -17.55 -7.92
C ASP A 368 28.91 -17.18 -6.44
N ILE A 369 30.01 -17.04 -5.72
CA ILE A 369 29.99 -16.83 -4.27
C ILE A 369 29.50 -15.44 -3.87
N GLU A 370 29.67 -14.46 -4.78
CA GLU A 370 29.31 -13.05 -4.58
C GLU A 370 27.86 -12.76 -5.02
N ALA A 371 27.23 -13.68 -5.74
CA ALA A 371 25.86 -13.52 -6.22
C ALA A 371 24.85 -13.90 -5.12
N GLY A 372 24.49 -12.93 -4.28
CA GLY A 372 23.40 -13.05 -3.30
C GLY A 372 22.01 -13.07 -3.94
N MET A 373 21.06 -13.75 -3.29
CA MET A 373 19.64 -13.68 -3.63
C MET A 373 19.09 -12.28 -3.30
N THR A 374 18.26 -11.72 -4.18
CA THR A 374 17.56 -10.47 -3.88
C THR A 374 16.39 -10.73 -2.91
N SER A 375 15.95 -9.71 -2.17
CA SER A 375 14.83 -9.82 -1.23
C SER A 375 13.55 -10.34 -1.91
N GLU A 376 13.33 -9.97 -3.16
CA GLU A 376 12.19 -10.33 -4.00
C GLU A 376 12.23 -11.80 -4.37
N SER A 377 13.39 -12.25 -4.88
CA SER A 377 13.60 -13.65 -5.22
C SER A 377 13.50 -14.55 -4.00
N PHE A 378 13.93 -14.05 -2.82
CA PHE A 378 13.76 -14.76 -1.57
C PHE A 378 12.29 -14.88 -1.18
N LEU A 379 11.53 -13.78 -1.21
CA LEU A 379 10.10 -13.82 -0.90
C LEU A 379 9.34 -14.72 -1.86
N GLU A 380 9.64 -14.68 -3.16
CA GLU A 380 9.02 -15.57 -4.15
C GLU A 380 9.24 -17.04 -3.78
N CYS A 381 10.49 -17.44 -3.51
CA CYS A 381 10.81 -18.79 -3.05
C CYS A 381 10.10 -19.14 -1.74
N PHE A 382 10.09 -18.22 -0.78
CA PHE A 382 9.47 -18.44 0.51
C PHE A 382 7.95 -18.65 0.39
N ARG A 383 7.26 -17.82 -0.41
CA ARG A 383 5.83 -17.93 -0.66
C ARG A 383 5.47 -19.24 -1.38
N ASN A 384 6.27 -19.67 -2.34
CA ASN A 384 6.08 -20.97 -3.00
C ASN A 384 6.24 -22.13 -2.00
N ASN A 385 7.24 -22.06 -1.12
CA ASN A 385 7.40 -23.06 -0.07
C ASN A 385 6.21 -23.09 0.91
N LEU A 386 5.58 -21.94 1.20
CA LEU A 386 4.37 -21.90 2.02
C LEU A 386 3.18 -22.57 1.31
N LEU A 387 3.03 -22.34 0.01
CA LEU A 387 2.01 -22.99 -0.80
C LEU A 387 2.19 -24.52 -0.85
N ASP A 388 3.44 -25.00 -0.91
CA ASP A 388 3.76 -26.43 -0.88
C ASP A 388 3.28 -27.15 0.40
N VAL A 389 3.02 -26.40 1.47
CA VAL A 389 2.49 -26.89 2.74
C VAL A 389 1.10 -26.36 3.07
N ASP A 390 0.35 -25.94 2.04
CA ASP A 390 -1.02 -25.42 2.13
C ASP A 390 -1.18 -24.24 3.09
N ILE A 391 -0.18 -23.36 3.17
CA ILE A 391 -0.25 -22.11 3.93
C ILE A 391 -0.42 -20.94 2.96
N ASP A 392 -1.39 -20.07 3.26
CA ASP A 392 -1.57 -18.82 2.53
C ASP A 392 -0.32 -17.93 2.67
N PRO A 393 0.38 -17.61 1.58
CA PRO A 393 1.58 -16.78 1.61
C PRO A 393 1.31 -15.28 1.78
N TRP A 394 0.07 -14.81 1.56
CA TRP A 394 -0.26 -13.38 1.58
C TRP A 394 0.10 -12.64 2.87
N PRO A 395 -0.13 -13.22 4.07
CA PRO A 395 0.21 -12.57 5.34
C PRO A 395 1.73 -12.43 5.60
N TYR A 396 2.59 -13.05 4.77
CA TYR A 396 4.03 -13.10 4.97
C TYR A 396 4.78 -12.15 4.00
N GLY A 397 5.07 -10.94 4.46
CA GLY A 397 5.84 -9.92 3.72
C GLY A 397 7.33 -9.82 4.09
N THR A 398 8.07 -8.96 3.38
CA THR A 398 9.49 -8.62 3.67
C THR A 398 9.70 -8.15 5.11
N HIS A 399 8.69 -7.48 5.67
CA HIS A 399 8.72 -6.94 7.04
C HIS A 399 8.75 -8.02 8.12
N SER A 400 8.19 -9.21 7.85
CA SER A 400 8.30 -10.40 8.71
C SER A 400 9.76 -10.77 8.99
N PHE A 401 10.68 -10.41 8.09
CA PHE A 401 12.11 -10.73 8.19
C PHE A 401 12.98 -9.54 8.65
N ARG A 402 12.54 -8.29 8.46
CA ARG A 402 13.37 -7.09 8.74
C ARG A 402 13.42 -6.65 10.21
N ARG A 403 12.38 -6.88 11.03
CA ARG A 403 12.30 -6.35 12.42
C ARG A 403 12.08 -7.41 13.50
N GLY A 404 12.67 -8.61 13.33
CA GLY A 404 12.70 -9.62 14.38
C GLY A 404 11.52 -10.60 14.40
N GLY A 405 10.70 -10.66 13.35
CA GLY A 405 9.58 -11.61 13.22
C GLY A 405 9.98 -13.08 13.14
N CYS A 406 11.29 -13.39 13.11
CA CYS A 406 11.83 -14.74 13.28
C CYS A 406 12.88 -14.77 14.42
N GLN A 407 12.57 -14.14 15.57
CA GLN A 407 13.37 -14.26 16.77
C GLN A 407 12.81 -15.39 17.64
N TYR A 408 13.42 -16.58 17.55
CA TYR A 408 13.28 -17.56 18.62
C TYR A 408 14.17 -17.12 19.78
N LEU A 409 13.59 -16.45 20.79
CA LEU A 409 14.32 -16.16 22.02
C LEU A 409 14.58 -17.49 22.73
N ALA A 410 15.82 -17.99 22.65
CA ALA A 410 16.26 -19.12 23.44
C ALA A 410 16.31 -18.71 24.92
N MET A 411 15.18 -18.85 25.62
CA MET A 411 15.05 -18.52 27.06
C MET A 411 15.63 -19.61 27.98
N VAL A 412 16.71 -20.27 27.56
CA VAL A 412 17.37 -21.28 28.40
C VAL A 412 18.87 -21.07 28.30
N LEU A 413 19.45 -20.49 29.37
CA LEU A 413 20.88 -20.53 29.66
C LEU A 413 21.22 -21.84 30.38
#